data_AF-A0A1V6RAH2-F1
#
_entry.id   AF-A0A1V6RAH2-F1
#
_cell.length_a   1.000
_cell.length_b   1.000
_cell.length_c   1.000
_cell.angle_alpha   90.00
_cell.angle_beta   90.00
_cell.angle_gamma   90.00
#
_symmetry.space_group_name_H-M   'P 1'
#
loop_
_entity.id
_entity.type
_entity.pdbx_description
1 polymer ?
#
loop_
_entity_poly.entity_id
_entity_poly.type
_entity_poly.pdbx_seq_one_letter_code
_entity_poly.pdbx_strand_id
1 'polypeptide(L)' 'MNLTIIIIYVNDFIIATLSNDDIEQVVNELRQYYDLKDLGEPKQYLNCALDRDYANGTITISQK' A
#
# COMPACT_ATOMS: atom_id res chain seq x y z
N MET A 1 -3.78 -18.37 -6.73
CA MET A 1 -3.11 -17.89 -5.51
C MET A 1 -2.76 -16.45 -5.78
N ASN A 2 -3.46 -15.50 -5.17
CA ASN A 2 -3.20 -14.07 -5.41
C ASN A 2 -1.94 -13.67 -4.65
N LEU A 3 -1.08 -12.89 -5.29
CA LEU A 3 0.14 -12.37 -4.68
C LEU A 3 -0.23 -11.13 -3.86
N THR A 4 0.02 -11.18 -2.56
CA THR A 4 -0.06 -10.04 -1.65
C THR A 4 1.34 -9.70 -1.17
N ILE A 5 1.74 -8.44 -1.33
CA ILE A 5 3.02 -7.93 -0.83
C ILE A 5 2.71 -6.92 0.27
N ILE A 6 3.31 -7.12 1.44
CA ILE A 6 3.23 -6.18 2.56
C ILE A 6 4.65 -5.66 2.82
N ILE A 7 4.80 -4.34 2.79
CA ILE A 7 6.04 -3.64 3.12
C ILE A 7 5.79 -2.88 4.42
N ILE A 8 6.63 -3.10 5.42
CA ILE A 8 6.47 -2.54 6.76
C ILE A 8 7.69 -1.68 7.09
N TYR A 9 7.45 -0.43 7.49
CA TYR A 9 8.48 0.42 8.07
C TYR A 9 7.94 1.11 9.33
N VAL A 10 8.43 0.68 10.49
CA VAL A 10 8.01 1.17 11.81
C VAL A 10 6.48 1.09 11.97
N ASN A 11 5.76 2.19 11.77
CA ASN A 11 4.30 2.28 11.92
C ASN A 11 3.55 2.28 10.58
N ASP A 12 4.26 2.35 9.46
CA ASP A 12 3.65 2.46 8.14
C ASP A 12 3.61 1.10 7.44
N PHE A 13 2.42 0.76 6.94
CA PHE A 13 2.17 -0.41 6.10
C PHE A 13 1.87 0.04 4.68
N ILE A 14 2.57 -0.54 3.71
CA ILE A 14 2.18 -0.51 2.30
C ILE A 14 1.73 -1.91 1.91
N ILE A 15 0.50 -2.00 1.39
CA ILE A 15 -0.09 -3.23 0.91
C ILE A 15 -0.24 -3.12 -0.61
N ALA A 16 0.27 -4.10 -1.33
CA ALA A 16 0.12 -4.22 -2.78
C ALA A 16 -0.50 -5.57 -3.12
N THR A 17 -1.62 -5.53 -3.84
CA THR A 17 -2.39 -6.71 -4.28
C THR A 17 -2.83 -6.50 -5.74
N LEU A 18 -3.44 -7.53 -6.32
CA LEU A 18 -4.02 -7.46 -7.67
C LEU A 18 -5.48 -6.97 -7.69
N SER A 19 -6.16 -6.94 -6.53
CA SER A 19 -7.57 -6.54 -6.44
C SER A 19 -7.88 -5.81 -5.14
N ASN A 20 -8.87 -4.91 -5.18
CA ASN A 20 -9.31 -4.18 -3.99
C ASN A 20 -9.91 -5.12 -2.92
N ASP A 21 -10.56 -6.21 -3.34
CA ASP A 21 -11.10 -7.22 -2.42
C ASP A 21 -9.98 -7.87 -1.60
N ASP A 22 -8.82 -8.16 -2.23
CA ASP A 22 -7.64 -8.67 -1.53
C ASP A 22 -7.08 -7.62 -0.53
N ILE A 23 -7.16 -6.32 -0.84
CA ILE A 23 -6.74 -5.25 0.09
C ILE A 23 -7.65 -5.26 1.32
N GLU A 24 -8.97 -5.29 1.13
CA GLU A 24 -9.92 -5.29 2.24
C GLU A 24 -9.74 -6.51 3.15
N GLN A 25 -9.51 -7.69 2.57
CA GLN A 25 -9.24 -8.89 3.35
C GLN A 25 -8.00 -8.71 4.25
N VAL A 26 -6.89 -8.26 3.67
CA VAL A 26 -5.62 -8.06 4.42
C VAL A 26 -5.77 -7.00 5.51
N VAL A 27 -6.42 -5.87 5.19
CA VAL A 27 -6.65 -4.80 6.16
C VAL A 27 -7.54 -5.27 7.31
N ASN A 28 -8.59 -6.03 7.02
CA ASN A 28 -9.49 -6.56 8.05
C ASN A 28 -8.81 -7.56 8.98
N GLU A 29 -7.94 -8.42 8.45
CA GLU A 29 -7.14 -9.35 9.25
C GLU A 29 -6.16 -8.57 10.16
N LEU A 30 -5.43 -7.59 9.62
CA LEU A 30 -4.46 -6.82 10.39
C LEU A 30 -5.12 -5.94 11.48
N ARG A 31 -6.33 -5.42 11.24
CA ARG A 31 -7.11 -4.65 12.22
C ARG A 31 -7.48 -5.43 13.48
N GLN A 32 -7.44 -6.76 13.43
CA GLN A 32 -7.65 -7.58 14.63
C GLN A 32 -6.48 -7.49 15.62
N TYR A 33 -5.30 -7.09 15.14
CA TYR A 33 -4.05 -7.08 15.91
C TYR A 33 -3.50 -5.66 16.14
N TYR A 34 -3.79 -4.73 15.22
CA TYR A 34 -3.24 -3.38 15.22
C TYR A 34 -4.34 -2.34 14.99
N ASP A 35 -4.22 -1.18 15.63
CA ASP A 35 -5.07 -0.02 15.34
C ASP A 35 -4.65 0.64 14.03
N LEU A 36 -5.15 0.11 12.92
CA LEU A 36 -4.81 0.56 11.57
C LEU A 36 -5.75 1.64 11.06
N LYS A 37 -5.15 2.74 10.63
CA LYS A 37 -5.81 3.78 9.85
C LYS A 37 -5.48 3.62 8.38
N ASP A 38 -6.50 3.49 7.54
CA ASP A 38 -6.34 3.52 6.09
C ASP A 38 -6.06 4.96 5.63
N LEU A 39 -4.96 5.15 4.91
CA LEU A 39 -4.54 6.44 4.35
C LEU A 39 -4.84 6.54 2.84
N GLY A 40 -5.42 5.49 2.26
CA GLY A 40 -5.67 5.38 0.82
C GLY A 40 -4.39 5.16 0.02
N GLU A 41 -4.43 5.57 -1.25
CA GLU A 41 -3.30 5.40 -2.16
C GLU A 41 -2.06 6.19 -1.68
N PRO A 42 -0.89 5.55 -1.54
CA PRO A 42 0.28 6.19 -0.98
C PRO A 42 0.86 7.24 -1.96
N LYS A 43 0.93 8.49 -1.51
CA LYS A 43 1.53 9.61 -2.27
C LYS A 43 2.97 9.90 -1.87
N GLN A 44 3.37 9.49 -0.68
CA GLN A 44 4.71 9.66 -0.14
C GLN A 44 5.05 8.49 0.78
N TYR A 45 6.27 7.97 0.67
CA TYR A 45 6.81 6.93 1.54
C TYR A 45 8.30 7.18 1.76
N LEU A 46 8.75 7.19 3.02
CA LEU A 46 10.16 7.47 3.38
C LEU A 46 10.72 8.76 2.75
N ASN A 47 9.91 9.84 2.71
CA ASN A 47 10.21 11.10 2.02
C ASN A 47 10.44 10.99 0.50
N CYS A 48 10.10 9.87 -0.10
CA CYS A 48 10.03 9.72 -1.55
C CYS A 48 8.58 9.90 -2.00
N ALA A 49 8.36 10.74 -3.01
CA ALA A 49 7.07 10.88 -3.66
C ALA A 49 6.79 9.65 -4.52
N LEU A 50 5.56 9.16 -4.42
CA LEU A 50 5.01 8.07 -5.21
C LEU A 50 3.98 8.65 -6.19
N ASP A 51 4.15 8.33 -7.47
CA ASP A 51 3.20 8.70 -8.51
C ASP A 51 2.80 7.46 -9.30
N ARG A 52 1.50 7.17 -9.34
CA ARG A 52 0.95 6.03 -10.06
C ARG A 52 0.25 6.52 -11.32
N ASP A 53 0.71 6.01 -12.45
CA ASP A 53 0.07 6.23 -13.73
C ASP A 53 -0.77 5.00 -14.09
N TYR A 54 -2.08 5.10 -13.92
CA TYR A 54 -3.02 4.04 -14.26
C TYR A 54 -3.15 3.81 -15.77
N ALA A 55 -2.90 4.83 -16.61
CA ALA A 55 -2.99 4.71 -18.06
C ALA A 55 -1.80 3.93 -18.62
N ASN A 56 -0.61 4.14 -18.05
CA ASN A 56 0.63 3.46 -18.46
C ASN A 56 0.98 2.25 -17.59
N GLY A 57 0.26 2.01 -16.50
CA GLY A 57 0.48 0.87 -15.60
C GLY A 57 1.80 0.94 -14.84
N THR A 58 2.28 2.15 -14.53
CA THR A 58 3.58 2.36 -13.88
C THR A 58 3.42 3.01 -12.50
N ILE A 59 4.40 2.77 -11.64
CA ILE A 59 4.56 3.48 -10.36
C ILE A 59 5.98 4.04 -10.35
N THR A 60 6.09 5.35 -10.18
CA THR A 60 7.37 6.05 -10.12
C THR A 60 7.65 6.48 -8.69
N ILE A 61 8.90 6.32 -8.27
CA ILE A 61 9.41 6.82 -6.99
C ILE A 61 10.41 7.93 -7.29
N SER A 62 10.24 9.09 -6.68
CA SER A 62 11.19 10.19 -6.80
C SER A 62 11.54 10.79 -5.44
N GLN A 63 12.82 11.09 -5.25
CA GLN A 63 13.31 11.86 -4.11
C GLN A 63 13.60 13.27 -4.63
N LYS A 64 12.77 14.24 -4.24
CA LYS A 64 13.00 15.66 -4.50
C LYS A 64 13.56 16.31 -3.25
#